data_AF-A0A509L5T8-F1
#
_entry.id   AF-A0A509L5T8-F1
#
_cell.length_a   1.000
_cell.length_b   1.000
_cell.length_c   1.000
_cell.angle_alpha   90.00
_cell.angle_beta   90.00
_cell.angle_gamma   90.00
#
_symmetry.space_group_name_H-M   'P 1'
#
loop_
_entity.id
_entity.type
_entity.pdbx_description
1 polymer ?
#
loop_
_entity_poly.entity_id
_entity_poly.type
_entity_poly.pdbx_seq_one_letter_code
_entity_poly.pdbx_strand_id
1 'polypeptide(L)'
;MTGNRYGRTKLWLVLVVTIVFSTAGAGFYHRLSADSDETYKGLKIFSDVIEIIQKNYVDPVEPKDLIEKAIQGMVGSLDPHSALLPPEAYEELRIDTEGKFTGIGIHVTMRDSFVTVVSPIEGTPAYEAGVKAMDKIVKVDGVVTS
;
A
#
# COMPACT_ATOMS: atom_id res chain seq x y z
N MET A 1 59.46 36.17 29.09
CA MET A 1 59.23 36.08 27.64
C MET A 1 58.56 34.75 27.32
N THR A 2 57.24 34.71 27.35
CA THR A 2 56.43 33.48 27.17
C THR A 2 55.55 33.68 25.94
N GLY A 3 56.04 33.21 24.78
CA GLY A 3 55.40 33.47 23.49
C GLY A 3 55.19 32.20 22.66
N ASN A 4 53.93 31.92 22.37
CA ASN A 4 53.43 31.17 21.21
C ASN A 4 53.53 29.62 21.18
N ARG A 5 53.20 28.94 22.28
CA ARG A 5 52.83 27.50 22.24
C ARG A 5 51.39 27.24 21.74
N TYR A 6 50.57 28.28 21.66
CA TYR A 6 49.13 28.22 21.37
C TYR A 6 48.78 28.02 19.89
N GLY A 7 49.61 28.49 18.95
CA GLY A 7 49.35 28.34 17.51
C GLY A 7 49.51 26.92 17.01
N ARG A 8 50.53 26.20 17.51
CA ARG A 8 50.86 24.83 17.07
C ARG A 8 49.89 23.78 17.60
N THR A 9 49.36 23.97 18.82
CA THR A 9 48.33 23.10 19.41
C THR A 9 46.97 23.29 18.75
N LYS A 10 46.61 24.54 18.39
CA LYS A 10 45.39 24.82 17.61
C LYS A 10 45.44 24.20 16.21
N LEU A 11 46.57 24.28 15.52
CA LEU A 11 46.75 23.67 14.20
C LEU A 11 46.60 22.15 14.25
N TRP A 12 47.15 21.52 15.30
CA TRP A 12 47.07 20.07 15.50
C TRP A 12 45.64 19.60 15.81
N LEU A 13 44.89 20.37 16.61
CA LEU A 13 43.48 20.07 16.90
C LEU A 13 42.59 20.13 15.65
N VAL A 14 42.79 21.13 14.78
CA VAL A 14 42.02 21.23 13.52
C VAL A 14 42.30 20.03 12.61
N LEU A 15 43.54 19.60 12.51
CA LEU A 15 43.95 18.45 11.70
C LEU A 15 43.35 17.13 12.21
N VAL A 16 43.30 16.95 13.53
CA VAL A 16 42.67 15.77 14.13
C VAL A 16 41.16 15.78 13.90
N VAL A 17 40.51 16.94 14.05
CA VAL A 17 39.07 17.06 13.80
C VAL A 17 38.71 16.76 12.34
N THR A 18 39.48 17.25 11.36
CA THR A 18 39.19 16.96 9.94
C THR A 18 39.41 15.49 9.59
N ILE A 19 40.41 14.83 10.17
CA ILE A 19 40.64 13.40 9.98
C ILE A 19 39.51 12.58 10.61
N VAL A 20 39.06 12.93 11.82
CA VAL A 20 37.92 12.28 12.48
C VAL A 20 36.62 12.51 11.70
N PHE A 21 36.39 13.72 11.19
CA PHE A 21 35.20 14.01 10.39
C PHE A 21 35.22 13.31 9.02
N SER A 22 36.40 13.19 8.40
CA SER A 22 36.57 12.49 7.12
C SER A 22 36.43 10.98 7.28
N THR A 23 36.96 10.38 8.35
CA THR A 23 36.82 8.95 8.63
C THR A 23 35.41 8.58 9.11
N ALA A 24 34.78 9.41 9.95
CA ALA A 24 33.38 9.26 10.33
C ALA A 24 32.45 9.43 9.11
N GLY A 25 32.76 10.39 8.24
CA GLY A 25 32.07 10.58 6.96
C GLY A 25 32.18 9.34 6.08
N ALA A 26 33.40 8.84 5.84
CA ALA A 26 33.64 7.65 5.00
C ALA A 26 32.90 6.40 5.52
N GLY A 27 32.89 6.16 6.83
CA GLY A 27 32.14 5.07 7.45
C GLY A 27 30.61 5.20 7.27
N PHE A 28 30.09 6.43 7.25
CA PHE A 28 28.69 6.72 6.99
C PHE A 28 28.33 6.58 5.50
N TYR A 29 29.19 7.06 4.59
CA TYR A 29 29.02 6.93 3.13
C TYR A 29 29.02 5.45 2.69
N HIS A 30 29.89 4.62 3.24
CA HIS A 30 29.96 3.21 2.84
C HIS A 30 28.70 2.41 3.26
N ARG A 31 28.03 2.80 4.36
CA ARG A 31 26.77 2.17 4.79
C ARG A 31 25.58 2.56 3.90
N LEU A 32 25.49 3.81 3.47
CA LEU A 32 24.43 4.27 2.57
C LEU A 32 24.55 3.65 1.16
N SER A 33 25.77 3.52 0.64
CA SER A 33 25.99 2.98 -0.71
C SER A 33 25.78 1.47 -0.83
N ALA A 34 26.07 0.69 0.22
CA ALA A 34 25.91 -0.77 0.18
C ALA A 34 24.43 -1.21 0.22
N ASP A 35 23.61 -0.53 1.02
CA ASP A 35 22.18 -0.85 1.19
C ASP A 35 21.34 -0.47 -0.05
N SER A 36 21.74 0.61 -0.72
CA SER A 36 21.11 1.06 -1.97
C SER A 36 21.44 0.17 -3.17
N ASP A 37 22.62 -0.45 -3.22
CA ASP A 37 23.02 -1.35 -4.31
C ASP A 37 22.19 -2.64 -4.32
N GLU A 38 21.98 -3.28 -3.16
CA GLU A 38 21.17 -4.49 -3.05
C GLU A 38 19.68 -4.22 -3.34
N THR A 39 19.14 -3.12 -2.82
CA THR A 39 17.75 -2.72 -3.10
C THR A 39 17.53 -2.45 -4.59
N TYR A 40 18.48 -1.77 -5.25
CA TYR A 40 18.40 -1.47 -6.67
C TYR A 40 18.48 -2.75 -7.54
N LYS A 41 19.36 -3.70 -7.19
CA LYS A 41 19.41 -5.02 -7.84
C LYS A 41 18.08 -5.77 -7.70
N GLY A 42 17.48 -5.75 -6.51
CA GLY A 42 16.18 -6.36 -6.26
C GLY A 42 15.08 -5.77 -7.14
N LEU A 43 15.02 -4.44 -7.25
CA LEU A 43 14.04 -3.76 -8.10
C LEU A 43 14.25 -4.08 -9.59
N LYS A 44 15.51 -4.22 -10.04
CA LYS A 44 15.83 -4.64 -11.40
C LYS A 44 15.31 -6.05 -11.69
N ILE A 45 15.58 -7.01 -10.80
CA ILE A 45 15.10 -8.39 -10.95
C ILE A 45 13.56 -8.41 -10.99
N PHE A 46 12.92 -7.65 -10.11
CA PHE A 46 11.46 -7.53 -10.07
C PHE A 46 10.89 -7.00 -11.40
N SER A 47 11.50 -5.94 -11.95
CA SER A 47 11.12 -5.39 -13.25
C SER A 47 11.33 -6.39 -14.40
N ASP A 48 12.47 -7.09 -14.41
CA ASP A 48 12.80 -8.09 -15.43
C ASP A 48 11.76 -9.24 -15.41
N VAL A 49 11.32 -9.67 -14.23
CA VAL A 49 10.28 -10.71 -14.08
C VAL A 49 8.93 -10.25 -14.62
N ILE A 50 8.48 -9.03 -14.31
CA ILE A 50 7.23 -8.49 -14.85
C ILE A 50 7.28 -8.46 -16.38
N GLU A 51 8.38 -7.98 -16.96
CA GLU A 51 8.56 -7.91 -18.41
C GLU A 51 8.52 -9.30 -19.07
N ILE A 52 9.16 -10.30 -18.45
CA ILE A 52 9.13 -11.69 -18.93
C ILE A 52 7.70 -12.22 -18.92
N ILE A 53 6.94 -11.99 -17.84
CA ILE A 53 5.54 -12.44 -17.75
C ILE A 53 4.71 -11.77 -18.84
N GLN A 54 4.79 -10.45 -19.00
CA GLN A 54 4.02 -9.72 -20.01
C GLN A 54 4.30 -10.20 -21.44
N LYS A 55 5.55 -10.57 -21.75
CA LYS A 55 5.96 -10.99 -23.09
C LYS A 55 5.65 -12.45 -23.40
N ASN A 56 5.67 -13.32 -22.40
CA ASN A 56 5.66 -14.78 -22.60
C ASN A 56 4.40 -15.47 -22.06
N TYR A 57 3.55 -14.77 -21.31
CA TYR A 57 2.30 -15.34 -20.81
C TYR A 57 1.26 -15.45 -21.94
N VAL A 58 0.40 -16.46 -21.85
CA VAL A 58 -0.57 -16.81 -22.90
C VAL A 58 -1.66 -15.74 -23.07
N ASP A 59 -2.05 -15.10 -21.97
CA ASP A 59 -3.07 -14.05 -21.94
C ASP A 59 -2.41 -12.67 -21.73
N PRO A 60 -3.01 -11.59 -22.25
CA PRO A 60 -2.57 -10.24 -21.92
C PRO A 60 -2.72 -9.98 -20.42
N VAL A 61 -1.67 -9.44 -19.81
CA VAL A 61 -1.64 -9.12 -18.37
C VAL A 61 -1.21 -7.67 -18.15
N GLU A 62 -1.99 -6.97 -17.32
CA GLU A 62 -1.71 -5.60 -16.94
C GLU A 62 -0.59 -5.55 -15.88
N PRO A 63 0.44 -4.70 -16.04
CA PRO A 63 1.54 -4.66 -15.08
C PRO A 63 1.08 -4.14 -13.71
N LYS A 64 0.05 -3.29 -13.66
CA LYS A 64 -0.56 -2.82 -12.41
C LYS A 64 -1.08 -4.01 -11.58
N ASP A 65 -1.81 -4.93 -12.20
CA ASP A 65 -2.38 -6.08 -11.52
C ASP A 65 -1.30 -7.04 -11.01
N LEU A 66 -0.21 -7.22 -11.77
CA LEU A 66 0.93 -8.03 -11.35
C LEU A 66 1.63 -7.43 -10.12
N ILE A 67 1.82 -6.10 -10.11
CA ILE A 67 2.42 -5.40 -8.98
C ILE A 67 1.52 -5.51 -7.74
N GLU A 68 0.22 -5.28 -7.88
CA GLU A 68 -0.73 -5.36 -6.77
C GLU A 68 -0.75 -6.77 -6.16
N LYS A 69 -0.83 -7.81 -7.00
CA LYS A 69 -0.77 -9.21 -6.56
C LYS A 69 0.58 -9.56 -5.92
N ALA A 70 1.68 -9.02 -6.42
CA ALA A 70 2.99 -9.22 -5.82
C ALA A 70 3.07 -8.59 -4.43
N ILE A 71 2.55 -7.37 -4.24
CA ILE A 71 2.50 -6.72 -2.91
C ILE A 71 1.62 -7.52 -1.97
N GLN A 72 0.45 -7.97 -2.43
CA GLN A 72 -0.44 -8.81 -1.62
C GLN A 72 0.24 -10.11 -1.18
N GLY A 73 0.99 -10.76 -2.09
CA GLY A 73 1.79 -11.94 -1.77
C GLY A 73 2.95 -11.65 -0.79
N MET A 74 3.65 -10.52 -0.95
CA MET A 74 4.70 -10.10 -0.03
C MET A 74 4.16 -9.86 1.38
N VAL A 75 3.05 -9.13 1.52
CA VAL A 75 2.43 -8.85 2.83
C VAL A 75 1.90 -10.13 3.47
N GLY A 76 1.22 -10.99 2.70
CA GLY A 76 0.74 -12.28 3.20
C GLY A 76 1.84 -13.27 3.59
N SER A 77 3.07 -13.06 3.12
CA SER A 77 4.23 -13.89 3.49
C SER A 77 4.87 -13.50 4.82
N LEU A 78 4.59 -12.31 5.36
CA LEU A 78 5.19 -11.82 6.60
C LEU A 78 4.68 -12.61 7.81
N ASP A 79 3.36 -12.74 7.93
CA ASP A 79 2.71 -13.55 8.97
C ASP A 79 1.25 -13.89 8.58
N PRO A 80 0.62 -14.90 9.23
CA PRO A 80 -0.74 -15.33 8.92
C PRO A 80 -1.86 -14.30 9.13
N HIS A 81 -1.57 -13.20 9.81
CA HIS A 81 -2.50 -12.11 10.11
C HIS A 81 -2.18 -10.82 9.33
N SER A 82 -1.08 -10.78 8.59
CA SER A 82 -0.73 -9.69 7.68
C SER A 82 -1.46 -9.86 6.35
N ALA A 83 -2.26 -8.86 5.97
CA ALA A 83 -2.93 -8.81 4.68
C ALA A 83 -2.95 -7.39 4.12
N LEU A 84 -2.79 -7.27 2.80
CA LEU A 84 -3.05 -6.03 2.08
C LEU A 84 -4.52 -6.00 1.69
N LEU A 85 -5.23 -4.93 2.05
CA LEU A 85 -6.61 -4.70 1.62
C LEU A 85 -6.61 -3.89 0.32
N PRO A 86 -7.11 -4.45 -0.81
CA PRO A 86 -7.36 -3.65 -2.00
C PRO A 86 -8.45 -2.60 -1.71
N PRO A 87 -8.51 -1.51 -2.49
CA PRO A 87 -9.45 -0.41 -2.26
C PRO A 87 -10.90 -0.85 -2.09
N GLU A 88 -11.36 -1.84 -2.86
CA GLU A 88 -12.72 -2.36 -2.82
C GLU A 88 -13.02 -3.07 -1.50
N ALA A 89 -12.10 -3.92 -1.04
CA ALA A 89 -12.22 -4.62 0.24
C ALA A 89 -12.11 -3.67 1.43
N TYR A 90 -11.32 -2.60 1.30
CA TYR A 90 -11.25 -1.55 2.31
C TYR A 90 -12.55 -0.77 2.42
N GLU A 91 -13.19 -0.42 1.30
CA GLU A 91 -14.50 0.24 1.32
C GLU A 91 -15.59 -0.67 1.90
N GLU A 92 -15.59 -1.97 1.61
CA GLU A 92 -16.50 -2.94 2.25
C GLU A 92 -16.27 -3.00 3.77
N LEU A 93 -15.02 -3.13 4.21
CA LEU A 93 -14.67 -3.10 5.64
C LEU A 93 -15.12 -1.79 6.32
N ARG A 94 -15.02 -0.67 5.61
CA ARG A 94 -15.49 0.63 6.10
C ARG A 94 -17.01 0.69 6.19
N ILE A 95 -17.74 0.17 5.21
CA ILE A 95 -19.20 0.10 5.25
C ILE A 95 -19.65 -0.71 6.48
N ASP A 96 -19.02 -1.86 6.72
CA ASP A 96 -19.28 -2.72 7.86
C ASP A 96 -18.96 -2.04 9.20
N THR A 97 -17.80 -1.38 9.29
CA THR A 97 -17.31 -0.76 10.53
C THR A 97 -18.03 0.55 10.86
N GLU A 98 -18.26 1.39 9.86
CA GLU A 98 -18.92 2.68 10.02
C GLU A 98 -20.45 2.52 10.12
N GLY A 99 -20.98 1.31 9.89
CA GLY A 99 -22.42 1.06 9.84
C GLY A 99 -23.10 1.93 8.77
N LYS A 100 -22.38 2.21 7.67
CA LYS A 100 -22.89 3.02 6.55
C LYS A 100 -23.76 2.15 5.65
N PHE A 101 -24.88 1.74 6.21
CA PHE A 101 -26.02 1.26 5.47
C PHE A 101 -26.51 2.41 4.59
N THR A 102 -26.96 2.13 3.37
CA THR A 102 -27.58 3.18 2.55
C THR A 102 -28.70 3.79 3.39
N GLY A 103 -28.92 5.10 3.35
CA GLY A 103 -29.73 5.84 4.35
C GLY A 103 -31.18 5.35 4.55
N ILE A 104 -31.64 4.39 3.75
CA ILE A 104 -32.92 3.67 3.89
C ILE A 104 -32.82 2.35 4.68
N GLY A 105 -31.63 1.92 5.09
CA GLY A 105 -31.38 0.75 5.94
C GLY A 105 -31.21 -0.58 5.20
N ILE A 106 -30.46 -0.61 4.09
CA ILE A 106 -30.16 -1.84 3.35
C ILE A 106 -28.67 -2.16 3.31
N HIS A 107 -28.36 -3.45 3.43
CA HIS A 107 -27.05 -4.03 3.10
C HIS A 107 -27.12 -4.57 1.66
N VAL A 108 -26.24 -4.09 0.78
CA VAL A 108 -26.17 -4.48 -0.63
C VAL A 108 -24.79 -5.02 -0.99
N THR A 109 -24.74 -5.85 -2.02
CA THR A 109 -23.50 -6.40 -2.59
C THR A 109 -23.62 -6.44 -4.12
N MET A 110 -22.51 -6.59 -4.83
CA MET A 110 -22.51 -6.81 -6.28
C MET A 110 -22.57 -8.30 -6.59
N ARG A 111 -23.62 -8.74 -7.30
CA ARG A 111 -23.81 -10.13 -7.72
C ARG A 111 -24.36 -10.18 -9.14
N ASP A 112 -23.74 -11.00 -10.00
CA ASP A 112 -24.12 -11.15 -11.41
C ASP A 112 -24.22 -9.81 -12.19
N SER A 113 -23.33 -8.86 -11.88
CA SER A 113 -23.35 -7.48 -12.41
C SER A 113 -24.56 -6.64 -11.99
N PHE A 114 -25.30 -7.03 -10.95
CA PHE A 114 -26.37 -6.25 -10.35
C PHE A 114 -26.07 -5.93 -8.89
N VAL A 115 -26.41 -4.70 -8.48
CA VAL A 115 -26.51 -4.36 -7.05
C VAL A 115 -27.66 -5.17 -6.47
N THR A 116 -27.36 -6.06 -5.52
CA THR A 116 -28.28 -7.03 -4.94
C THR A 116 -28.37 -6.83 -3.44
N VAL A 117 -29.59 -6.88 -2.90
CA VAL A 117 -29.82 -6.77 -1.46
C VAL A 117 -29.36 -8.03 -0.75
N VAL A 118 -28.46 -7.90 0.22
CA VAL A 118 -28.06 -8.97 1.13
C VAL A 118 -29.13 -9.13 2.21
N SER A 119 -29.44 -8.04 2.92
CA SER A 119 -30.49 -8.02 3.94
C SER A 119 -31.00 -6.60 4.19
N PRO A 120 -32.31 -6.40 4.39
CA PRO A 120 -32.84 -5.19 5.01
C PRO A 120 -32.55 -5.20 6.52
N ILE A 121 -32.45 -4.02 7.13
CA ILE A 121 -32.29 -3.88 8.59
C ILE A 121 -33.68 -3.73 9.21
N GLU A 122 -34.00 -4.53 10.22
CA GLU A 122 -35.31 -4.47 10.88
C GLU A 122 -35.61 -3.06 11.43
N GLY A 123 -36.86 -2.61 11.22
CA GLY A 123 -37.31 -1.28 11.66
C GLY A 123 -36.79 -0.09 10.84
N THR A 124 -36.13 -0.34 9.71
CA THR A 124 -35.73 0.72 8.76
C THR A 124 -36.77 0.92 7.66
N PRO A 125 -36.79 2.08 6.97
CA PRO A 125 -37.74 2.35 5.89
C PRO A 125 -37.74 1.28 4.79
N ALA A 126 -36.58 0.69 4.47
CA ALA A 126 -36.50 -0.38 3.49
C ALA A 126 -37.17 -1.68 3.97
N TYR A 127 -37.06 -2.02 5.26
CA TYR A 127 -37.74 -3.16 5.84
C TYR A 127 -39.27 -2.97 5.84
N GLU A 128 -39.72 -1.77 6.21
CA GLU A 128 -41.15 -1.40 6.16
C GLU A 128 -41.71 -1.35 4.73
N ALA A 129 -40.89 -0.93 3.77
CA ALA A 129 -41.21 -0.96 2.34
C ALA A 129 -41.26 -2.39 1.76
N GLY A 130 -40.90 -3.41 2.54
CA GLY A 130 -40.98 -4.81 2.14
C GLY A 130 -39.83 -5.27 1.25
N VAL A 131 -38.69 -4.56 1.25
CA VAL A 131 -37.46 -4.99 0.59
C VAL A 131 -37.00 -6.31 1.22
N LYS A 132 -36.58 -7.26 0.38
CA LYS A 132 -36.15 -8.59 0.81
C LYS A 132 -34.71 -8.86 0.40
N ALA A 133 -34.11 -9.82 1.10
CA ALA A 133 -32.87 -10.43 0.67
C ALA A 133 -33.02 -10.97 -0.76
N MET A 134 -31.98 -10.82 -1.57
CA MET A 134 -31.88 -11.17 -2.98
C MET A 134 -32.66 -10.27 -3.97
N ASP A 135 -33.30 -9.20 -3.51
CA ASP A 135 -33.87 -8.20 -4.43
C ASP A 135 -32.76 -7.52 -5.26
N LYS A 136 -33.01 -7.30 -6.54
CA LYS A 136 -32.09 -6.61 -7.45
C LYS A 136 -32.46 -5.14 -7.56
N ILE A 137 -31.49 -4.26 -7.30
CA ILE A 137 -31.63 -2.82 -7.54
C ILE A 137 -31.33 -2.56 -9.00
N VAL A 138 -32.36 -2.15 -9.75
CA VAL A 138 -32.27 -1.89 -11.18
C VAL A 138 -31.98 -0.41 -11.47
N LYS A 139 -32.52 0.50 -10.66
CA LYS A 139 -32.36 1.95 -10.79
C LYS A 139 -32.45 2.67 -9.44
N VAL A 140 -31.74 3.79 -9.32
CA VAL A 140 -31.85 4.75 -8.22
C VAL A 140 -32.03 6.14 -8.83
N ASP A 141 -33.09 6.87 -8.45
CA ASP A 141 -33.43 8.19 -9.02
C ASP A 141 -33.44 8.24 -10.57
N GLY A 142 -33.85 7.14 -11.19
CA GLY A 142 -33.87 6.98 -12.65
C GLY A 142 -32.52 6.62 -13.28
N VAL A 143 -31.42 6.66 -12.53
CA VAL A 143 -30.08 6.22 -12.97
C VAL A 143 -29.99 4.70 -12.84
N VAL A 144 -29.55 4.04 -13.90
CA VAL A 144 -29.37 2.59 -13.95
C VAL A 144 -28.14 2.19 -13.13
N THR A 145 -28.29 1.16 -12.30
CA THR A 145 -27.23 0.65 -11.40
C THR A 145 -26.42 -0.51 -11.98
N SER A 146 -26.67 -0.88 -13.24
CA SER A 146 -25.97 -1.93 -14.02
C SER A 146 -25.08 -1.35 -15.11
#